data_AF-A0A8H5E439-F1
#
_entry.id   AF-A0A8H5E439-F1
#
_cell.length_a   1.000
_cell.length_b   1.000
_cell.length_c   1.000
_cell.angle_alpha   90.00
_cell.angle_beta   90.00
_cell.angle_gamma   90.00
#
_symmetry.space_group_name_H-M   'P 1'
#
loop_
_entity.id
_entity.type
_entity.pdbx_description
1 polymer ?
#
loop_
_entity_poly.entity_id
_entity_poly.type
_entity_poly.pdbx_seq_one_letter_code
_entity_poly.pdbx_strand_id
1 'polypeptide(L)'
;MVKVEDEDPFPEEPEEPLTAEEARDACLKREAALKGELTTCKKESAGGTADSTLAKELIASSCPGQHNKYGTIGGKEYKFWCHRYHNLNNVKETHQKINTMLDCVKLCNARSWCKHVVHGVYETNCRLYAWAVSHATVPGLDSLPLNAAVLKW
;
A
#
# COMPACT_ATOMS: atom_id res chain seq x y z
N MET A 1 1.03 -29.21 72.25
CA MET A 1 1.14 -29.88 70.94
C MET A 1 -0.09 -29.51 70.15
N VAL A 2 0.02 -28.51 69.28
CA VAL A 2 -1.08 -28.05 68.43
C VAL A 2 -0.99 -28.85 67.14
N LYS A 3 -2.05 -29.58 66.80
CA LYS A 3 -2.20 -30.24 65.50
C LYS A 3 -2.87 -29.21 64.60
N VAL A 4 -2.10 -28.62 63.70
CA VAL A 4 -2.59 -27.71 62.68
C VAL A 4 -3.14 -28.59 61.56
N GLU A 5 -4.43 -28.46 61.27
CA GLU A 5 -5.04 -29.02 60.09
C GLU A 5 -4.65 -28.11 58.91
N ASP A 6 -3.88 -28.65 57.97
CA ASP A 6 -3.57 -28.02 56.69
C ASP A 6 -4.86 -27.92 55.87
N GLU A 7 -5.47 -26.73 55.82
CA GLU A 7 -6.48 -26.41 54.82
C GLU A 7 -5.78 -26.05 53.51
N ASP A 8 -6.00 -26.87 52.49
CA ASP A 8 -5.54 -26.66 51.12
C ASP A 8 -6.18 -25.37 50.55
N PRO A 9 -5.39 -24.34 50.19
CA PRO A 9 -5.92 -23.04 49.78
C PRO A 9 -6.48 -23.00 48.34
N PHE A 10 -6.51 -24.13 47.62
CA PHE A 10 -7.10 -24.19 46.29
C PHE A 10 -8.23 -25.22 46.24
N PRO A 11 -9.51 -24.82 46.28
CA PRO A 11 -10.58 -25.73 45.90
C PRO A 11 -10.38 -26.12 44.44
N GLU A 12 -10.20 -27.41 44.17
CA GLU A 12 -10.30 -27.95 42.81
C GLU A 12 -11.73 -27.69 42.33
N GLU A 13 -11.92 -26.68 41.46
CA GLU A 13 -13.17 -26.52 40.74
C GLU A 13 -13.41 -27.80 39.91
N PRO A 14 -14.55 -28.49 40.08
CA PRO A 14 -14.86 -29.61 39.22
C PRO A 14 -15.11 -29.06 37.81
N GLU A 15 -14.13 -29.21 36.92
CA GLU A 15 -14.36 -29.08 35.49
C GLU A 15 -15.25 -30.26 35.07
N GLU A 16 -16.56 -30.08 35.18
CA GLU A 16 -17.51 -31.06 34.70
C GLU A 16 -17.29 -31.29 33.19
N PRO A 17 -17.02 -32.53 32.76
CA PRO A 17 -16.84 -32.81 31.35
C PRO A 17 -18.16 -32.53 30.63
N LEU A 18 -18.13 -31.57 29.69
CA LEU A 18 -19.28 -31.25 28.85
C LEU A 18 -19.90 -32.53 28.30
N THR A 19 -21.23 -32.63 28.39
CA THR A 19 -21.94 -33.75 27.78
C THR A 19 -21.70 -33.73 26.27
N ALA A 20 -21.79 -34.90 25.63
CA ALA A 20 -21.57 -35.03 24.19
C ALA A 20 -22.50 -34.13 23.35
N GLU A 21 -23.65 -33.74 23.91
CA GLU A 21 -24.62 -32.83 23.32
C GLU A 21 -24.17 -31.37 23.44
N GLU A 22 -23.70 -30.95 24.61
CA GLU A 22 -23.14 -29.60 24.82
C GLU A 22 -21.87 -29.36 23.99
N ALA A 23 -21.00 -30.37 23.89
CA ALA A 23 -19.81 -30.31 23.04
C ALA A 23 -20.16 -30.19 21.55
N ARG A 24 -21.22 -30.88 21.10
CA ARG A 24 -21.73 -30.79 19.73
C ARG A 24 -22.28 -29.40 19.44
N ASP A 25 -23.09 -28.85 20.33
CA ASP A 25 -23.68 -27.52 20.17
C ASP A 25 -22.62 -26.40 20.20
N ALA A 26 -21.61 -26.52 21.05
CA ALA A 26 -20.47 -25.61 21.05
C ALA A 26 -19.68 -25.67 19.74
N CYS A 27 -19.48 -26.87 19.18
CA CYS A 27 -18.83 -27.05 17.89
C CYS A 27 -19.63 -26.40 16.75
N LEU A 28 -20.94 -26.64 16.69
CA LEU A 28 -21.82 -26.06 15.67
C LEU A 28 -21.87 -24.53 15.73
N LYS A 29 -21.87 -23.95 16.94
CA LYS A 29 -21.78 -22.48 17.13
C LYS A 29 -20.46 -21.93 16.61
N ARG A 30 -19.33 -22.59 16.90
CA ARG A 30 -18.01 -22.18 16.37
C ARG A 30 -17.95 -22.31 14.85
N GLU A 31 -18.51 -23.36 14.28
CA GLU A 31 -18.57 -23.54 12.84
C GLU A 31 -19.41 -22.45 12.16
N ALA A 32 -20.55 -22.08 12.76
CA ALA A 32 -21.38 -20.98 12.27
C ALA A 32 -20.65 -19.62 12.34
N ALA A 33 -19.95 -19.36 13.45
CA ALA A 33 -19.13 -18.14 13.61
C ALA A 33 -18.00 -18.09 12.58
N LEU A 34 -17.24 -19.18 12.42
CA LEU A 34 -16.16 -19.28 11.44
C LEU A 34 -16.67 -19.12 10.00
N LYS A 35 -17.83 -19.67 9.67
CA LYS A 35 -18.47 -19.46 8.35
C LYS A 35 -18.86 -17.99 8.14
N GLY A 36 -19.31 -17.29 9.19
CA GLY A 36 -19.58 -15.85 9.17
C GLY A 36 -18.32 -15.00 8.96
N GLU A 37 -17.24 -15.33 9.66
CA GLU A 37 -15.93 -14.67 9.49
C GLU A 37 -15.36 -14.93 8.09
N LEU A 38 -15.45 -16.16 7.59
CA LEU A 38 -14.97 -16.53 6.26
C LEU A 38 -15.76 -15.80 5.16
N THR A 39 -17.07 -15.62 5.32
CA THR A 39 -17.89 -14.83 4.39
C THR A 39 -17.60 -13.33 4.48
N THR A 40 -17.26 -12.82 5.65
CA THR A 40 -16.83 -11.42 5.84
C THR A 40 -15.46 -11.18 5.21
N CYS A 41 -14.48 -12.03 5.51
CA CYS A 41 -13.13 -11.98 4.94
C CYS A 41 -13.13 -12.20 3.41
N LYS A 42 -14.03 -13.03 2.89
CA LYS A 42 -14.27 -13.15 1.44
C LYS A 42 -14.87 -11.89 0.83
N LYS A 43 -15.73 -11.15 1.54
CA LYS A 43 -16.27 -9.87 1.04
C LYS A 43 -15.21 -8.78 1.07
N GLU A 44 -14.35 -8.75 2.09
CA GLU A 44 -13.22 -7.83 2.19
C GLU A 44 -12.17 -8.09 1.10
N SER A 45 -11.84 -9.36 0.84
CA SER A 45 -10.94 -9.74 -0.26
C SER A 45 -11.61 -9.67 -1.65
N ALA A 46 -12.95 -9.75 -1.73
CA ALA A 46 -13.72 -9.49 -2.94
C ALA A 46 -13.90 -7.99 -3.27
N GLY A 47 -13.21 -7.09 -2.55
CA GLY A 47 -12.92 -5.72 -3.00
C GLY A 47 -12.03 -5.64 -4.26
N GLY A 48 -12.08 -6.67 -5.12
CA GLY A 48 -11.18 -6.99 -6.22
C GLY A 48 -11.13 -5.98 -7.38
N THR A 49 -11.86 -4.86 -7.31
CA THR A 49 -11.70 -3.74 -8.23
C THR A 49 -10.67 -2.72 -7.73
N ALA A 50 -10.60 -2.47 -6.42
CA ALA A 50 -9.62 -1.54 -5.83
C ALA A 50 -8.20 -2.12 -5.89
N ASP A 51 -8.02 -3.39 -5.53
CA ASP A 51 -6.72 -4.07 -5.64
C ASP A 51 -6.28 -4.24 -7.10
N SER A 52 -7.22 -4.53 -8.01
CA SER A 52 -6.92 -4.58 -9.44
C SER A 52 -6.47 -3.22 -9.98
N THR A 53 -7.09 -2.14 -9.51
CA THR A 53 -6.74 -0.77 -9.94
C THR A 53 -5.38 -0.37 -9.39
N LEU A 54 -5.13 -0.59 -8.10
CA LEU A 54 -3.84 -0.33 -7.47
C LEU A 54 -2.71 -1.13 -8.16
N ALA A 55 -2.92 -2.41 -8.43
CA ALA A 55 -1.96 -3.25 -9.14
C ALA A 55 -1.69 -2.73 -10.55
N LYS A 56 -2.73 -2.34 -11.30
CA LYS A 56 -2.58 -1.76 -12.64
C LYS A 56 -1.79 -0.46 -12.61
N GLU A 57 -2.10 0.45 -11.67
CA GLU A 57 -1.38 1.72 -11.52
C GLU A 57 0.07 1.53 -11.08
N LEU A 58 0.33 0.55 -10.21
CA LEU A 58 1.68 0.20 -9.79
C LEU A 58 2.49 -0.28 -11.00
N ILE A 59 1.95 -1.21 -11.79
CA ILE A 59 2.61 -1.72 -13.00
C ILE A 59 2.80 -0.59 -14.03
N ALA A 60 1.81 0.31 -14.18
CA ALA A 60 1.85 1.43 -15.12
C ALA A 60 2.87 2.51 -14.75
N SER A 61 3.33 2.55 -13.49
CA SER A 61 4.33 3.51 -12.99
C SER A 61 5.70 2.88 -12.69
N SER A 62 5.83 1.56 -12.83
CA SER A 62 7.02 0.83 -12.39
C SER A 62 8.19 0.95 -13.37
N CYS A 63 9.32 1.41 -12.85
CA CYS A 63 10.59 1.37 -13.53
C CYS A 63 11.34 0.05 -13.24
N PRO A 64 12.14 -0.48 -14.18
CA PRO A 64 12.49 0.10 -15.49
C PRO A 64 11.47 -0.18 -16.62
N GLY A 65 10.48 -1.06 -16.41
CA GLY A 65 9.60 -1.58 -17.47
C GLY A 65 8.74 -0.53 -18.19
N GLN A 66 8.51 0.62 -17.55
CA GLN A 66 7.73 1.74 -18.10
C GLN A 66 8.57 2.88 -18.69
N HIS A 67 9.88 2.67 -18.89
CA HIS A 67 10.72 3.70 -19.51
C HIS A 67 10.17 4.12 -20.90
N ASN A 68 9.98 5.43 -21.10
CA ASN A 68 9.44 6.05 -22.30
C ASN A 68 8.00 5.63 -22.65
N LYS A 69 7.28 4.99 -21.72
CA LYS A 69 5.88 4.58 -21.90
C LYS A 69 4.92 5.51 -21.16
N TYR A 70 3.66 5.44 -21.58
CA TYR A 70 2.56 6.13 -20.90
C TYR A 70 1.89 5.20 -19.90
N GLY A 71 1.49 5.74 -18.76
CA GLY A 71 0.69 5.06 -17.75
C GLY A 71 -0.36 5.99 -17.17
N THR A 72 -1.52 5.44 -16.81
CA THR A 72 -2.63 6.19 -16.25
C THR A 72 -2.73 5.95 -14.76
N ILE A 73 -2.77 7.03 -13.98
CA ILE A 73 -2.85 7.00 -12.51
C ILE A 73 -3.88 8.04 -12.08
N GLY A 74 -4.93 7.61 -11.37
CA GLY A 74 -6.01 8.49 -10.93
C GLY A 74 -6.68 9.23 -12.10
N GLY A 75 -6.82 8.58 -13.26
CA GLY A 75 -7.43 9.15 -14.46
C GLY A 75 -6.57 10.14 -15.24
N LYS A 76 -5.32 10.39 -14.81
CA LYS A 76 -4.36 11.25 -15.51
C LYS A 76 -3.28 10.41 -16.18
N GLU A 77 -2.94 10.77 -17.42
CA GLU A 77 -1.90 10.08 -18.19
C GLU A 77 -0.55 10.73 -17.95
N TYR A 78 0.46 9.91 -17.65
CA TYR A 78 1.83 10.33 -17.39
C TYR A 78 2.77 9.60 -18.34
N LYS A 79 3.81 10.28 -18.80
CA LYS A 79 4.95 9.64 -19.44
C LYS A 79 6.05 9.38 -18.43
N PHE A 80 6.50 8.13 -18.34
CA PHE A 80 7.53 7.71 -17.38
C PHE A 80 8.91 7.68 -18.02
N TRP A 81 9.89 8.17 -17.27
CA TRP A 81 11.30 8.21 -17.64
C TRP A 81 12.11 7.54 -16.54
N CYS A 82 12.48 6.28 -16.76
CA CYS A 82 13.30 5.56 -15.79
C CYS A 82 14.77 5.95 -15.92
N HIS A 83 15.44 6.20 -14.79
CA HIS A 83 16.84 6.68 -14.74
C HIS A 83 17.09 7.96 -15.55
N ARG A 84 16.04 8.75 -15.82
CA ARG A 84 16.10 9.99 -16.58
C ARG A 84 15.19 11.03 -15.94
N TYR A 85 15.67 12.26 -15.84
CA TYR A 85 14.94 13.36 -15.21
C TYR A 85 15.30 14.70 -15.87
N HIS A 86 14.39 15.67 -15.77
CA HIS A 86 14.69 17.05 -16.15
C HIS A 86 15.45 17.75 -15.02
N ASN A 87 15.83 19.02 -15.15
CA ASN A 87 16.63 19.68 -14.11
C ASN A 87 15.96 19.59 -12.71
N LEU A 88 16.79 19.47 -11.66
CA LEU A 88 16.31 19.37 -10.27
C LEU A 88 16.08 20.73 -9.60
N ASN A 89 16.17 21.81 -10.38
CA ASN A 89 16.02 23.17 -9.88
C ASN A 89 14.53 23.51 -9.70
N ASN A 90 14.24 24.50 -8.86
CA ASN A 90 12.89 25.02 -8.64
C ASN A 90 11.88 23.93 -8.19
N VAL A 91 12.33 22.99 -7.36
CA VAL A 91 11.42 22.07 -6.68
C VAL A 91 10.43 22.85 -5.84
N LYS A 92 9.15 22.51 -5.93
CA LYS A 92 8.10 23.20 -5.17
C LYS A 92 7.79 22.50 -3.86
N GLU A 93 7.73 21.17 -3.88
CA GLU A 93 7.58 20.37 -2.66
C GLU A 93 8.50 19.15 -2.73
N THR A 94 9.08 18.77 -1.59
CA THR A 94 9.82 17.52 -1.42
C THR A 94 9.20 16.73 -0.28
N HIS A 95 8.89 15.46 -0.54
CA HIS A 95 8.32 14.52 0.41
C HIS A 95 9.31 13.38 0.64
N GLN A 96 9.57 13.05 1.91
CA GLN A 96 10.43 11.94 2.31
C GLN A 96 9.60 10.68 2.59
N LYS A 97 10.26 9.52 2.66
CA LYS A 97 9.64 8.21 2.94
C LYS A 97 8.61 7.78 1.89
N ILE A 98 8.78 8.23 0.65
CA ILE A 98 7.99 7.81 -0.50
C ILE A 98 8.76 6.71 -1.23
N ASN A 99 8.27 5.47 -1.14
CA ASN A 99 8.98 4.29 -1.63
C ASN A 99 8.68 3.96 -3.10
N THR A 100 7.56 4.46 -3.64
CA THR A 100 7.13 4.10 -5.00
C THR A 100 6.90 5.33 -5.86
N MET A 101 7.15 5.15 -7.15
CA MET A 101 6.81 6.16 -8.17
C MET A 101 5.30 6.45 -8.17
N LEU A 102 4.48 5.41 -7.96
CA LEU A 102 3.04 5.53 -7.85
C LEU A 102 2.62 6.52 -6.77
N ASP A 103 3.17 6.37 -5.55
CA ASP A 103 2.83 7.24 -4.43
C ASP A 103 3.27 8.69 -4.69
N CYS A 104 4.43 8.88 -5.34
CA CYS A 104 4.90 10.18 -5.74
C CYS A 104 3.97 10.86 -6.76
N VAL A 105 3.46 10.09 -7.74
CA VAL A 105 2.46 10.59 -8.69
C VAL A 105 1.11 10.86 -8.02
N LYS A 106 0.69 10.04 -7.05
CA LYS A 106 -0.54 10.29 -6.27
C LYS A 106 -0.45 11.60 -5.48
N LEU A 107 0.71 11.90 -4.89
CA LEU A 107 0.97 13.20 -4.26
C LEU A 107 0.86 14.35 -5.26
N CYS A 108 1.41 14.19 -6.46
CA CYS A 108 1.26 15.16 -7.54
C CYS A 108 -0.20 15.34 -7.95
N ASN A 109 -0.96 14.26 -8.08
CA ASN A 109 -2.37 14.29 -8.45
C ASN A 109 -3.22 15.08 -7.46
N ALA A 110 -2.87 15.04 -6.17
CA ALA A 110 -3.50 15.82 -5.10
C ALA A 110 -3.12 17.32 -5.11
N ARG A 111 -2.30 17.76 -6.08
CA ARG A 111 -1.87 19.16 -6.24
C ARG A 111 -2.21 19.64 -7.65
N SER A 112 -3.16 20.56 -7.77
CA SER A 112 -3.58 21.12 -9.07
C SER A 112 -2.46 21.79 -9.86
N TRP A 113 -1.44 22.31 -9.15
CA TRP A 113 -0.28 22.95 -9.76
C TRP A 113 0.80 21.96 -10.22
N CYS A 114 0.77 20.69 -9.79
CA CYS A 114 1.85 19.76 -10.07
C CYS A 114 1.80 19.30 -11.53
N LYS A 115 2.94 19.44 -12.22
CA LYS A 115 3.07 19.15 -13.66
C LYS A 115 3.95 17.95 -13.94
N HIS A 116 4.95 17.71 -13.09
CA HIS A 116 5.78 16.52 -13.18
C HIS A 116 6.45 16.24 -11.83
N VAL A 117 6.99 15.03 -11.71
CA VAL A 117 7.64 14.56 -10.49
C VAL A 117 8.98 13.90 -10.80
N VAL A 118 9.83 13.88 -9.79
CA VAL A 118 11.06 13.08 -9.77
C VAL A 118 11.12 12.27 -8.47
N HIS A 119 11.35 10.97 -8.60
CA HIS A 119 11.42 10.02 -7.49
C HIS A 119 12.77 9.30 -7.48
N GLY A 120 13.35 9.11 -6.30
CA GLY A 120 14.58 8.36 -6.15
C GLY A 120 14.37 6.85 -6.27
N VAL A 121 15.27 6.16 -6.97
CA VAL A 121 15.26 4.70 -7.06
C VAL A 121 15.70 4.08 -5.72
N TYR A 122 16.72 4.66 -5.09
CA TYR A 122 17.25 4.21 -3.79
C TYR A 122 16.97 5.19 -2.65
N GLU A 123 16.71 6.46 -2.99
CA GLU A 123 16.28 7.48 -2.04
C GLU A 123 14.76 7.51 -1.98
N THR A 124 14.19 7.48 -0.78
CA THR A 124 12.73 7.56 -0.58
C THR A 124 12.20 9.00 -0.70
N ASN A 125 12.80 9.77 -1.61
CA ASN A 125 12.51 11.19 -1.84
C ASN A 125 11.64 11.34 -3.09
N CYS A 126 10.52 12.04 -2.94
CA CYS A 126 9.64 12.46 -4.02
C CYS A 126 9.68 13.98 -4.15
N ARG A 127 10.01 14.48 -5.35
CA ARG A 127 10.09 15.91 -5.67
C ARG A 127 8.97 16.27 -6.63
N LEU A 128 8.17 17.27 -6.29
CA LEU A 128 7.05 17.75 -7.08
C LEU A 128 7.39 19.12 -7.70
N TYR A 129 7.04 19.30 -8.97
CA TYR A 129 7.36 20.52 -9.72
C TYR A 129 6.11 21.16 -10.31
N ALA A 130 6.08 22.49 -10.28
CA ALA A 130 4.98 23.28 -10.84
C ALA A 130 5.23 23.75 -12.29
N TRP A 131 6.49 23.81 -12.70
CA TRP A 131 6.83 24.22 -14.06
C TRP A 131 6.54 23.08 -15.05
N ALA A 132 6.08 23.47 -16.23
CA ALA A 132 5.63 22.54 -17.25
C ALA A 132 6.81 22.04 -18.09
N VAL A 133 6.86 20.73 -18.34
CA VAL A 133 7.71 20.10 -19.34
C VAL A 133 6.84 19.35 -20.31
N SER A 134 7.12 19.44 -21.60
CA SER A 134 6.42 18.61 -22.57
C SER A 134 6.69 17.14 -22.27
N HIS A 135 5.63 16.35 -22.20
CA HIS A 135 5.73 14.88 -22.12
C HIS A 135 6.51 14.29 -23.30
N ALA A 136 6.60 14.99 -24.45
CA ALA A 136 7.38 14.55 -25.59
C ALA A 136 8.89 14.82 -25.44
N THR A 137 9.29 15.74 -24.56
CA THR A 137 10.70 16.09 -24.34
C THR A 137 11.41 14.95 -23.61
N VAL A 138 12.46 14.42 -24.22
CA VAL A 138 13.35 13.44 -23.59
C VAL A 138 14.20 14.15 -22.54
N PRO A 139 14.22 13.70 -21.27
CA PRO A 139 15.13 14.24 -20.28
C PRO A 139 16.58 13.87 -20.61
N GLY A 140 17.45 14.87 -20.61
CA GLY A 140 18.87 14.73 -20.93
C GLY A 140 19.76 14.31 -19.75
N LEU A 141 19.27 14.34 -18.51
CA LEU A 141 20.03 13.98 -17.31
C LEU A 141 19.76 12.52 -16.92
N ASP A 142 20.82 11.74 -16.73
CA ASP A 142 20.80 10.32 -16.34
C ASP A 142 21.89 9.96 -15.31
N SER A 143 22.57 10.95 -14.74
CA SER A 143 23.69 10.78 -13.79
C SER A 143 23.29 10.30 -12.39
N LEU A 144 22.00 10.39 -12.06
CA LEU A 144 21.47 10.02 -10.75
C LEU A 144 20.43 8.91 -10.91
N PRO A 145 20.30 8.01 -9.93
CA PRO A 145 19.31 6.93 -9.94
C PRO A 145 17.92 7.51 -9.60
N LEU A 146 17.39 8.33 -10.50
CA LEU A 146 16.12 9.02 -10.38
C LEU A 146 15.20 8.68 -11.54
N ASN A 147 13.93 8.50 -11.25
CA ASN A 147 12.87 8.35 -12.23
C ASN A 147 12.05 9.64 -12.31
N ALA A 148 11.52 9.96 -13.48
CA ALA A 148 10.60 11.07 -13.65
C ALA A 148 9.27 10.62 -14.24
N ALA A 149 8.19 11.33 -13.90
CA ALA A 149 6.91 11.21 -14.57
C ALA A 149 6.39 12.59 -14.91
N VAL A 150 6.05 12.78 -16.18
CA VAL A 150 5.58 14.05 -16.74
C VAL A 150 4.12 13.90 -17.11
N LEU A 151 3.27 14.78 -16.57
CA LEU A 151 1.84 14.78 -16.87
C LEU A 151 1.62 15.14 -18.35
N LYS A 152 0.72 14.41 -19.01
CA LYS A 152 0.22 14.78 -20.33
C LYS A 152 -0.96 15.75 -20.16
N TRP A 153 -0.83 16.94 -20.75
CA TRP A 153 -1.87 17.96 -20.81
C TRP A 153 -2.12 18.39 -22.26
#